data_AF-A0A1V4ATN2-F1
#
_entry.id   AF-A0A1V4ATN2-F1
#
_cell.length_a   1.000
_cell.length_b   1.000
_cell.length_c   1.000
_cell.angle_alpha   90.00
_cell.angle_beta   90.00
_cell.angle_gamma   90.00
#
_symmetry.space_group_name_H-M   'P 1'
#
loop_
_entity.id
_entity.type
_entity.pdbx_description
1 polymer ?
#
loop_
_entity_poly.entity_id
_entity_poly.type
_entity_poly.pdbx_seq_one_letter_code
_entity_poly.pdbx_strand_id
1 'polypeptide(L)'
;MNRYEVISDFTAKTPEGIKELKKGQTIKLPEQSAKQLLEAGKIKPLPYLDNGVLRIPFDSPNKYHWWNRGQSVLDTLKELKASEKITKRYKFYSN
;
A
#
# COMPACT_ATOMS: atom_id res chain seq x y z
N MET A 1 -0.26 4.38 -10.59
CA MET A 1 -0.31 2.90 -10.54
C MET A 1 -0.15 2.47 -9.09
N ASN A 2 -1.18 1.86 -8.52
CA ASN A 2 -1.22 1.49 -7.11
C ASN A 2 -0.32 0.26 -6.88
N ARG A 3 0.35 0.22 -5.73
CA ARG A 3 1.23 -0.88 -5.34
C ARG A 3 0.52 -1.74 -4.31
N TYR A 4 0.50 -3.04 -4.54
CA TYR A 4 -0.10 -4.02 -3.64
C TYR A 4 0.97 -5.01 -3.20
N GLU A 5 0.87 -5.46 -1.95
CA GLU A 5 1.67 -6.55 -1.44
C GLU A 5 0.85 -7.83 -1.42
N VAL A 6 1.46 -8.90 -1.94
CA VAL A 6 0.89 -10.23 -1.92
C VAL A 6 1.03 -10.77 -0.50
N ILE A 7 -0.08 -11.06 0.18
CA ILE A 7 -0.08 -11.56 1.56
C ILE A 7 -0.14 -13.09 1.63
N SER A 8 -0.64 -13.72 0.58
CA SER A 8 -0.75 -15.17 0.46
C SER A 8 -0.24 -15.57 -0.91
N ASP A 9 0.40 -16.73 -1.04
CA ASP A 9 0.76 -17.30 -2.33
C ASP A 9 -0.49 -17.53 -3.20
N PHE A 10 -0.49 -17.02 -4.43
CA PHE A 10 -1.53 -17.31 -5.40
C PHE A 10 -1.03 -17.19 -6.84
N THR A 11 -1.61 -17.98 -7.73
CA THR A 11 -1.43 -17.84 -9.18
C THR A 11 -2.33 -16.75 -9.72
N ALA A 12 -1.76 -15.72 -10.33
CA ALA A 12 -2.50 -14.69 -11.05
C ALA A 12 -2.35 -14.89 -12.56
N LYS A 13 -3.47 -14.83 -13.29
CA LYS A 13 -3.41 -14.67 -14.75
C LYS A 13 -3.11 -13.20 -15.06
N THR A 14 -1.87 -12.93 -15.42
CA THR A 14 -1.46 -11.66 -16.02
C THR A 14 -1.62 -11.74 -17.54
N PRO A 15 -1.73 -10.62 -18.27
CA PRO A 15 -1.75 -10.62 -19.74
C PRO A 15 -0.49 -11.28 -20.36
N GLU A 16 0.62 -11.37 -19.61
CA GLU A 16 1.85 -12.07 -20.01
C GLU A 16 1.83 -13.57 -19.67
N GLY A 17 0.79 -14.09 -19.00
CA GLY A 17 0.67 -15.50 -18.62
C GLY A 17 0.27 -15.74 -17.17
N ILE A 18 0.22 -17.02 -16.78
CA ILE A 18 0.00 -17.43 -15.39
C ILE A 18 1.30 -17.17 -14.63
N LYS A 19 1.28 -16.23 -13.68
CA LYS A 19 2.42 -15.89 -12.84
C LYS A 19 2.11 -16.25 -11.39
N GLU A 20 2.96 -17.09 -10.81
CA GLU A 20 2.92 -17.38 -9.38
C GLU A 20 3.43 -16.18 -8.59
N LEU A 21 2.52 -15.58 -7.83
CA LEU A 21 2.83 -14.48 -6.93
C LEU A 21 3.06 -15.06 -5.53
N LYS A 22 4.26 -14.85 -5.00
CA LYS A 22 4.62 -15.32 -3.65
C LYS A 22 4.32 -14.24 -2.61
N LYS A 23 4.01 -14.68 -1.38
CA LYS A 23 3.86 -13.79 -0.22
C LYS A 23 5.08 -12.87 -0.06
N GLY A 24 4.84 -11.57 0.10
CA GLY A 24 5.84 -10.51 0.18
C GLY A 24 6.23 -9.90 -1.17
N GLN A 25 5.69 -10.40 -2.29
CA GLN A 25 5.96 -9.81 -3.59
C GLN A 25 5.11 -8.55 -3.81
N THR A 26 5.74 -7.45 -4.22
CA THR A 26 5.04 -6.21 -4.56
C THR A 26 4.60 -6.25 -6.02
N ILE A 27 3.30 -6.13 -6.26
CA ILE A 27 2.71 -6.11 -7.61
C ILE A 27 2.10 -4.74 -7.89
N LYS A 28 2.22 -4.29 -9.14
CA LYS A 28 1.53 -3.10 -9.65
C LYS A 28 0.35 -3.58 -10.48
N LEU A 29 -0.87 -3.35 -10.01
CA LEU A 29 -2.08 -3.66 -10.75
C LEU A 29 -3.03 -2.47 -10.83
N PRO A 30 -3.87 -2.41 -11.87
CA PRO A 30 -4.99 -1.49 -11.90
C PRO A 30 -5.98 -1.80 -10.78
N GLU A 31 -6.67 -0.76 -10.31
CA GLU A 31 -7.61 -0.82 -9.18
C GLU A 31 -8.73 -1.87 -9.41
N GLN A 32 -9.18 -2.04 -10.66
CA GLN A 32 -10.20 -3.03 -11.02
C GLN A 32 -9.79 -4.47 -10.73
N SER A 33 -8.58 -4.87 -11.14
CA SER A 33 -8.06 -6.22 -10.86
C SER A 33 -7.68 -6.38 -9.40
N ALA A 34 -7.19 -5.32 -8.77
CA ALA A 34 -6.87 -5.33 -7.36
C ALA A 34 -8.12 -5.54 -6.50
N LYS A 35 -9.27 -4.97 -6.85
CA LYS A 35 -10.51 -5.07 -6.09
C LYS A 35 -10.92 -6.53 -5.83
N GLN A 36 -10.89 -7.38 -6.86
CA GLN A 36 -11.19 -8.80 -6.74
C GLN A 36 -10.21 -9.54 -5.80
N LEU A 37 -8.93 -9.19 -5.87
CA LEU A 37 -7.89 -9.81 -5.05
C LEU A 37 -7.90 -9.30 -3.59
N LEU A 38 -8.32 -8.05 -3.38
CA LEU A 38 -8.54 -7.43 -2.08
C LEU A 38 -9.75 -8.07 -1.38
N GLU A 39 -10.89 -8.17 -2.09
CA GLU A 39 -12.10 -8.85 -1.58
C GLU A 39 -11.83 -10.32 -1.28
N ALA A 40 -11.00 -10.99 -2.09
CA ALA A 40 -10.56 -12.36 -1.83
C ALA A 40 -9.51 -12.47 -0.70
N GLY A 41 -9.05 -11.36 -0.12
CA GLY A 41 -8.03 -11.33 0.94
C GLY A 41 -6.66 -11.87 0.52
N LYS A 42 -6.34 -11.88 -0.79
CA LYS A 42 -5.09 -12.43 -1.35
C LYS A 42 -3.97 -11.39 -1.48
N ILE A 43 -4.34 -10.12 -1.57
CA ILE A 43 -3.40 -8.99 -1.59
C ILE A 43 -3.84 -7.96 -0.56
N LYS A 44 -2.90 -7.14 -0.08
CA LYS A 44 -3.21 -5.93 0.69
C LYS A 44 -2.64 -4.71 -0.03
N PRO A 45 -3.38 -3.59 -0.04
CA PRO A 45 -2.81 -2.33 -0.46
C PRO A 45 -1.75 -1.96 0.58
N LEU A 46 -0.55 -1.64 0.14
CA LEU A 46 0.40 -0.98 1.02
C LEU A 46 0.14 0.52 0.96
N PRO A 47 0.30 1.25 2.07
CA PRO A 47 0.36 2.69 2.02
C PRO A 47 1.49 3.09 1.06
N TYR A 48 1.18 4.00 0.14
CA TYR A 48 2.13 4.44 -0.86
C TYR A 48 2.17 5.96 -0.94
N LEU A 49 3.31 6.43 -1.42
CA LEU A 49 3.58 7.84 -1.55
C LEU A 49 3.35 8.24 -3.00
N ASP A 50 2.32 9.05 -3.24
CA ASP A 50 2.00 9.58 -4.55
C ASP A 50 2.22 11.10 -4.56
N ASN A 51 3.20 11.55 -5.35
CA ASN A 51 3.48 12.98 -5.63
C ASN A 51 3.66 13.94 -4.43
N GLY A 52 3.86 13.47 -3.21
CA GLY A 52 3.74 14.38 -2.06
C GLY A 52 2.86 13.88 -0.95
N VAL A 53 1.95 12.98 -1.29
CA VAL A 53 0.76 12.66 -0.51
C VAL A 53 0.85 11.20 -0.10
N LEU A 54 0.74 10.97 1.22
CA LEU A 54 0.58 9.61 1.72
C LEU A 54 -0.84 9.15 1.40
N ARG A 55 -0.98 8.16 0.53
CA ARG A 55 -2.23 7.48 0.26
C ARG A 55 -2.23 6.17 1.01
N ILE A 56 -3.09 6.06 2.02
CA ILE A 56 -3.33 4.83 2.77
C ILE A 56 -4.71 4.32 2.35
N PRO A 57 -4.80 3.21 1.60
CA PRO A 57 -6.09 2.62 1.27
C PRO A 57 -6.78 2.02 2.49
N PHE A 58 -8.12 1.97 2.49
CA PHE A 58 -8.90 1.44 3.61
C PHE A 58 -8.65 -0.06 3.86
N ASP A 59 -8.29 -0.82 2.84
CA ASP A 59 -7.90 -2.24 2.94
C ASP A 59 -6.46 -2.47 3.43
N SER A 60 -5.67 -1.40 3.63
CA SER A 60 -4.35 -1.54 4.27
C SER A 60 -4.50 -2.10 5.67
N PRO A 61 -3.49 -2.82 6.19
CA PRO A 61 -3.56 -3.36 7.54
C PRO A 61 -3.77 -2.22 8.55
N ASN A 62 -4.64 -2.46 9.54
CA ASN A 62 -5.04 -1.49 10.57
C ASN A 62 -3.86 -0.79 11.25
N LYS A 63 -2.67 -1.44 11.26
CA LYS A 63 -1.45 -0.82 11.75
C LYS A 63 -1.12 0.50 11.06
N TYR A 64 -1.48 0.70 9.79
CA TYR A 64 -1.21 1.94 9.06
C TYR A 64 -2.38 2.94 9.09
N HIS A 65 -3.54 2.57 9.63
CA HIS A 65 -4.67 3.48 9.75
C HIS A 65 -4.48 4.41 10.94
N TRP A 66 -3.73 5.49 10.75
CA TRP A 66 -3.54 6.51 11.79
C TRP A 66 -4.88 7.04 12.36
N TRP A 67 -5.95 7.04 11.55
CA TRP A 67 -7.30 7.43 11.96
C TRP A 67 -8.03 6.36 12.79
N ASN A 68 -7.55 5.12 12.84
CA ASN A 68 -8.17 3.98 13.51
C ASN A 68 -7.31 3.42 14.65
N ARG A 69 -6.71 4.31 15.46
CA ARG A 69 -5.72 3.95 16.51
C ARG A 69 -4.49 3.17 16.00
N GLY A 70 -4.20 3.27 14.70
CA GLY A 70 -2.99 2.72 14.11
C GLY A 70 -1.76 3.60 14.37
N GLN A 71 -0.67 3.25 13.69
CA GLN A 71 0.60 3.96 13.63
C GLN A 71 0.40 5.37 13.04
N SER A 72 1.12 6.36 13.59
CA SER A 72 1.08 7.74 13.09
C SER A 72 1.52 7.83 11.63
N VAL A 73 0.93 8.79 10.90
CA VAL A 73 1.32 9.12 9.51
C VAL A 73 2.83 9.26 9.36
N LEU A 74 3.49 9.94 10.31
CA LEU A 74 4.94 10.14 10.32
C LEU A 74 5.73 8.84 10.44
N ASP A 75 5.27 7.90 11.26
CA ASP A 75 5.97 6.64 11.50
C ASP A 75 5.76 5.68 10.32
N THR A 76 4.56 5.69 9.73
CA THR A 76 4.27 5.04 8.42
C THR A 76 5.15 5.62 7.31
N LEU A 77 5.29 6.95 7.23
CA LEU A 77 6.19 7.62 6.28
C LEU A 77 7.65 7.23 6.49
N LYS A 78 8.07 7.08 7.75
CA LYS A 78 9.43 6.66 8.11
C LYS A 78 9.68 5.21 7.71
N GLU A 79 8.72 4.30 7.94
CA GLU A 79 8.75 2.91 7.48
C GLU A 79 8.87 2.82 5.95
N LEU A 80 8.09 3.65 5.24
CA LEU A 80 8.10 3.70 3.78
C LEU A 80 9.35 4.36 3.18
N LYS A 81 10.33 4.79 4.01
CA LYS A 81 11.49 5.61 3.61
C LYS A 81 11.05 6.80 2.75
N ALA A 82 9.97 7.46 3.14
CA ALA A 82 9.49 8.64 2.45
C ALA A 82 10.59 9.70 2.37
N SER A 83 10.72 10.34 1.21
CA SER A 83 11.70 11.41 0.99
C SER A 83 11.49 12.53 2.01
N GLU A 84 12.58 13.08 2.57
CA GLU A 84 12.53 14.12 3.63
C GLU A 84 11.63 15.31 3.26
N LYS A 85 11.45 15.60 1.96
CA LYS A 85 10.51 16.60 1.44
C LYS A 85 9.06 16.37 1.89
N ILE A 86 8.62 15.11 1.92
CA ILE A 86 7.26 14.73 2.31
C ILE A 86 7.08 14.88 3.81
N THR A 87 8.05 14.36 4.56
CA THR A 87 8.08 14.45 6.01
C THR A 87 8.05 15.92 6.45
N LYS A 88 8.81 16.80 5.80
CA LYS A 88 8.77 18.25 6.04
C LYS A 88 7.40 18.86 5.77
N ARG A 89 6.73 18.46 4.68
CA ARG A 89 5.40 18.96 4.32
C ARG A 89 4.35 18.56 5.35
N TYR A 90 4.37 17.31 5.81
CA TYR A 90 3.46 16.84 6.86
C TYR A 90 3.81 17.42 8.25
N LYS A 91 5.09 17.72 8.52
CA LYS A 91 5.52 18.38 9.76
C LYS A 91 5.02 19.83 9.87
N PHE A 92 4.82 20.51 8.74
CA PHE A 92 4.39 21.91 8.69
C PHE A 92 2.88 22.11 8.90
N TYR A 93 2.05 21.08 8.74
CA TYR A 93 0.60 21.15 8.98
C TYR A 93 0.20 20.90 10.45
N SER A 94 1.16 20.68 11.35
CA SER A 94 0.94 20.57 12.80
C SER A 94 1.33 21.83 13.58
N ASN A 95 1.28 23.02 12.94
CA ASN A 95 1.53 24.29 13.62
C ASN A 95 0.33 25.22 13.51
#